data_AF-A0A1B8G6X2-F1
#
_entry.id   AF-A0A1B8G6X2-F1
#
_cell.length_a   1.000
_cell.length_b   1.000
_cell.length_c   1.000
_cell.angle_alpha   90.00
_cell.angle_beta   90.00
_cell.angle_gamma   90.00
#
_symmetry.space_group_name_H-M   'P 1'
#
loop_
_entity.id
_entity.type
_entity.pdbx_description
1 polymer ?
#
loop_
_entity_poly.entity_id
_entity_poly.type
_entity_poly.pdbx_seq_one_letter_code
_entity_poly.pdbx_strand_id
1 'polypeptide(L)'
;MDREYKHLTKEQVENFMKYGFLRLENCFSVEKAQDWTETVWQRLGMDPNDKSTWTTERINMPMHRTEGVQTFAPKAWNAMCELLGGEDRIAEGSADWGDGLIVNLGTPEWEGKFPHPKELDGWHVDGDFFVHYLDSKEQGLLVIPLFTDIKDNGGGTMICPDAIPLIANHLYTHPDGVSPRMVPRGEEPKHNDLGWYSEVVNQCDDFREMTGSIGDVVLMHPLMVHSASRNSLRIPRMITNPPVSLKEHFNFDRENPKDYSLVELKTLRSLGKDKLEGWKATGPREAVIPERLKNQERMKKLELERLKQNPQAVTV
;
A
#
# COMPACT_ATOMS: atom_id res chain seq x y z
N MET A 1 4.78 22.25 22.83
CA MET A 1 3.44 22.70 22.36
C MET A 1 2.97 21.63 21.42
N ASP A 2 1.89 20.96 21.78
CA ASP A 2 1.32 19.87 21.00
C ASP A 2 0.86 20.38 19.64
N ARG A 3 1.14 19.62 18.58
CA ARG A 3 0.59 19.91 17.25
C ARG A 3 -0.90 19.62 17.29
N GLU A 4 -1.71 20.59 16.90
CA GLU A 4 -3.14 20.40 16.76
C GLU A 4 -3.44 19.82 15.38
N TYR A 5 -4.11 18.68 15.38
CA TYR A 5 -4.63 18.00 14.19
C TYR A 5 -6.14 18.23 14.14
N LYS A 6 -6.65 18.60 12.96
CA LYS A 6 -8.07 18.87 12.72
C LYS A 6 -8.83 17.58 12.38
N HIS A 7 -8.17 16.62 11.75
CA HIS A 7 -8.82 15.43 11.19
C HIS A 7 -8.36 14.12 11.85
N LEU A 8 -7.14 14.08 12.38
CA LEU A 8 -6.62 12.98 13.18
C LEU A 8 -6.84 13.23 14.67
N THR A 9 -7.35 12.20 15.34
CA THR A 9 -7.41 12.18 16.80
C THR A 9 -6.02 11.93 17.41
N LYS A 10 -5.84 12.31 18.67
CA LYS A 10 -4.60 12.03 19.41
C LYS A 10 -4.25 10.53 19.42
N GLU A 11 -5.24 9.66 19.60
CA GLU A 11 -5.03 8.21 19.59
C GLU A 11 -4.57 7.70 18.22
N GLN A 12 -5.13 8.21 17.12
CA GLN A 12 -4.69 7.86 15.77
C GLN A 12 -3.24 8.30 15.51
N VAL A 13 -2.88 9.50 15.98
CA VAL A 13 -1.49 9.98 15.89
C VAL A 13 -0.56 9.11 16.72
N GLU A 14 -0.93 8.78 17.96
CA GLU A 14 -0.13 7.91 18.83
C GLU A 14 0.04 6.51 18.24
N ASN A 15 -1.02 5.92 17.68
CA ASN A 15 -0.98 4.63 17.00
C ASN A 15 -0.09 4.68 15.75
N PHE A 16 -0.19 5.73 14.93
CA PHE A 16 0.69 5.90 13.78
C PHE A 16 2.16 6.06 14.22
N MET A 17 2.43 6.87 15.24
CA MET A 17 3.78 7.04 15.76
C MET A 17 4.34 5.77 16.40
N LYS A 18 3.49 4.92 16.98
CA LYS A 18 3.88 3.64 17.57
C LYS A 18 4.11 2.57 16.51
N TYR A 19 3.10 2.30 15.68
CA TYR A 19 3.08 1.15 14.77
C TYR A 19 3.22 1.52 13.28
N GLY A 20 3.18 2.79 12.92
CA GLY A 20 3.33 3.21 11.51
C GLY A 20 2.08 3.00 10.66
N PHE A 21 0.90 2.83 11.25
CA PHE A 21 -0.36 2.77 10.51
C PHE A 21 -1.54 3.31 11.33
N LEU A 22 -2.64 3.63 10.65
CA LEU A 22 -3.94 3.89 11.26
C LEU A 22 -5.06 3.45 10.31
N ARG A 23 -6.19 3.04 10.88
CA ARG A 23 -7.43 2.75 10.14
C ARG A 23 -8.42 3.90 10.32
N LEU A 24 -9.01 4.34 9.23
CA LEU A 24 -10.08 5.33 9.19
C LEU A 24 -11.36 4.62 8.80
N GLU A 25 -12.35 4.68 9.68
CA GLU A 25 -13.62 4.01 9.44
C GLU A 25 -14.55 4.87 8.59
N ASN A 26 -15.34 4.24 7.72
CA ASN A 26 -16.39 4.89 6.92
C ASN A 26 -15.89 6.11 6.12
N CYS A 27 -14.80 5.96 5.38
CA CYS A 27 -14.23 7.00 4.53
C CYS A 27 -14.99 7.22 3.23
N PHE A 28 -15.68 6.19 2.74
CA PHE A 28 -16.60 6.24 1.59
C PHE A 28 -17.77 5.29 1.84
N SER A 29 -18.87 5.48 1.10
CA SER A 29 -20.12 4.75 1.38
C SER A 29 -20.13 3.34 0.77
N VAL A 30 -21.02 2.50 1.31
CA VAL A 30 -21.27 1.14 0.79
C VAL A 30 -21.76 1.21 -0.67
N GLU A 31 -22.63 2.16 -0.98
CA GLU A 31 -23.16 2.36 -2.34
C GLU A 31 -22.03 2.74 -3.31
N LYS A 32 -21.10 3.58 -2.88
CA LYS A 32 -19.92 3.93 -3.67
C LYS A 32 -19.06 2.70 -3.94
N ALA A 33 -18.82 1.87 -2.93
CA ALA A 33 -18.07 0.64 -3.08
C ALA A 33 -18.75 -0.37 -4.03
N GLN A 34 -20.08 -0.46 -3.98
CA GLN A 34 -20.88 -1.31 -4.87
C GLN A 34 -20.81 -0.85 -6.32
N ASP A 35 -20.99 0.44 -6.59
CA ASP A 35 -20.80 1.03 -7.92
C ASP A 35 -19.38 0.72 -8.46
N TRP A 36 -18.35 0.86 -7.62
CA TRP A 36 -16.97 0.58 -7.99
C TRP A 36 -16.63 -0.89 -8.20
N THR A 37 -17.47 -1.80 -7.74
CA THR A 37 -17.25 -3.25 -7.86
C THR A 37 -18.25 -3.94 -8.79
N GLU A 38 -19.23 -3.22 -9.35
CA GLU A 38 -20.36 -3.77 -10.09
C GLU A 38 -19.94 -4.67 -11.27
N THR A 39 -18.85 -4.32 -11.95
CA THR A 39 -18.35 -5.03 -13.14
C THR A 39 -17.24 -6.03 -12.84
N VAL A 40 -16.83 -6.21 -11.58
CA VAL A 40 -15.65 -7.02 -11.22
C VAL A 40 -15.77 -8.44 -11.76
N TRP A 41 -16.89 -9.12 -11.52
CA TRP A 41 -17.07 -10.52 -11.94
C TRP A 41 -17.08 -10.68 -13.46
N GLN A 42 -17.69 -9.73 -14.19
CA GLN A 42 -17.65 -9.70 -15.65
C GLN A 42 -16.23 -9.49 -16.18
N ARG A 43 -15.49 -8.55 -15.57
CA ARG A 43 -14.09 -8.26 -15.91
C ARG A 43 -13.20 -9.47 -15.65
N LEU A 44 -13.40 -10.16 -14.53
CA LEU A 44 -12.69 -11.40 -14.19
C LEU A 44 -13.06 -12.58 -15.11
N GLY A 45 -14.29 -12.60 -15.64
CA GLY A 45 -14.83 -13.76 -16.35
C GLY A 45 -15.11 -14.94 -15.41
N MET A 46 -15.52 -14.64 -14.17
CA MET A 46 -15.78 -15.61 -13.10
C MET A 46 -17.19 -15.38 -12.54
N ASP A 47 -17.75 -16.39 -11.89
CA ASP A 47 -19.06 -16.30 -11.22
C ASP A 47 -18.89 -16.12 -9.70
N PRO A 48 -19.47 -15.10 -9.06
CA PRO A 48 -19.43 -14.93 -7.61
C PRO A 48 -19.99 -16.11 -6.82
N ASN A 49 -20.92 -16.87 -7.41
CA ASN A 49 -21.65 -17.94 -6.75
C ASN A 49 -21.10 -19.34 -7.09
N ASP A 50 -20.12 -19.45 -8.00
CA ASP A 50 -19.46 -20.70 -8.35
C ASP A 50 -17.94 -20.59 -8.18
N LYS A 51 -17.46 -21.02 -7.01
CA LYS A 51 -16.04 -21.05 -6.64
C LYS A 51 -15.18 -21.93 -7.55
N SER A 52 -15.76 -22.80 -8.40
CA SER A 52 -15.00 -23.60 -9.37
C SER A 52 -14.50 -22.74 -10.55
N THR A 53 -15.13 -21.60 -10.80
CA THR A 53 -14.71 -20.63 -11.81
C THR A 53 -13.55 -19.73 -11.34
N TRP A 54 -13.24 -19.74 -10.03
CA TRP A 54 -12.19 -18.91 -9.43
C TRP A 54 -10.81 -19.52 -9.69
N THR A 55 -10.26 -19.23 -10.86
CA THR A 55 -9.03 -19.87 -11.38
C THR A 55 -7.73 -19.15 -11.00
N THR A 56 -7.79 -18.03 -10.28
CA THR A 56 -6.61 -17.26 -9.87
C THR A 56 -6.81 -16.72 -8.46
N GLU A 57 -5.84 -16.98 -7.56
CA GLU A 57 -5.91 -16.58 -6.14
C GLU A 57 -6.02 -15.06 -5.99
N ARG A 58 -5.07 -14.33 -6.59
CA ARG A 58 -4.94 -12.87 -6.48
C ARG A 58 -4.75 -12.23 -7.84
N ILE A 59 -5.50 -11.18 -8.11
CA ILE A 59 -5.56 -10.52 -9.43
C ILE A 59 -5.46 -9.01 -9.22
N ASN A 60 -4.45 -8.39 -9.84
CA ASN A 60 -4.35 -6.93 -9.92
C ASN A 60 -5.00 -6.49 -11.22
N MET A 61 -6.25 -6.06 -11.14
CA MET A 61 -7.06 -5.72 -12.30
C MET A 61 -6.56 -4.40 -12.94
N PRO A 62 -6.58 -4.28 -14.28
CA PRO A 62 -6.35 -3.01 -14.98
C PRO A 62 -7.33 -1.91 -14.55
N MET A 63 -6.95 -0.66 -14.74
CA MET A 63 -7.81 0.49 -14.43
C MET A 63 -8.59 0.94 -15.68
N HIS A 64 -9.86 1.27 -15.51
CA HIS A 64 -10.78 1.83 -16.51
C HIS A 64 -11.36 3.18 -16.12
N ARG A 65 -11.54 3.46 -14.82
CA ARG A 65 -12.05 4.73 -14.31
C ARG A 65 -11.20 5.26 -13.15
N THR A 66 -11.21 6.58 -12.98
CA THR A 66 -10.56 7.28 -11.88
C THR A 66 -11.49 8.36 -11.30
N GLU A 67 -11.28 8.68 -10.04
CA GLU A 67 -11.93 9.79 -9.36
C GLU A 67 -11.00 10.39 -8.31
N GLY A 68 -11.09 11.71 -8.11
CA GLY A 68 -10.31 12.40 -7.10
C GLY A 68 -10.60 11.91 -5.68
N VAL A 69 -9.57 11.62 -4.89
CA VAL A 69 -9.69 11.15 -3.50
C VAL A 69 -10.46 12.16 -2.64
N GLN A 70 -10.32 13.45 -2.96
CA GLN A 70 -11.03 14.55 -2.29
C GLN A 70 -12.54 14.41 -2.36
N THR A 71 -13.08 13.88 -3.46
CA THR A 71 -14.52 13.64 -3.64
C THR A 71 -14.90 12.22 -3.27
N PHE A 72 -14.03 11.26 -3.60
CA PHE A 72 -14.26 9.84 -3.37
C PHE A 72 -14.27 9.48 -1.87
N ALA A 73 -13.24 9.92 -1.14
CA ALA A 73 -13.06 9.66 0.29
C ALA A 73 -12.47 10.87 1.03
N PRO A 74 -13.26 11.96 1.23
CA PRO A 74 -12.76 13.22 1.79
C PRO A 74 -12.09 13.07 3.16
N LYS A 75 -12.59 12.15 4.00
CA LYS A 75 -12.01 11.84 5.32
C LYS A 75 -10.60 11.26 5.20
N ALA A 76 -10.38 10.36 4.24
CA ALA A 76 -9.06 9.76 4.00
C ALA A 76 -8.10 10.81 3.44
N TRP A 77 -8.54 11.63 2.49
CA TRP A 77 -7.73 12.72 1.93
C TRP A 77 -7.21 13.66 3.02
N ASN A 78 -8.09 14.14 3.88
CA ASN A 78 -7.71 15.07 4.95
C ASN A 78 -6.69 14.45 5.92
N ALA A 79 -6.86 13.17 6.26
CA ALA A 79 -5.90 12.45 7.09
C ALA A 79 -4.53 12.26 6.38
N MET A 80 -4.52 11.97 5.09
CA MET A 80 -3.29 11.90 4.28
C MET A 80 -2.54 13.23 4.31
N CYS A 81 -3.24 14.35 4.12
CA CYS A 81 -2.66 15.70 4.21
C CYS A 81 -2.02 15.95 5.58
N GLU A 82 -2.69 15.59 6.68
CA GLU A 82 -2.12 15.77 8.03
C GLU A 82 -0.93 14.87 8.31
N LEU A 83 -0.94 13.62 7.83
CA LEU A 83 0.19 12.71 7.96
C LEU A 83 1.43 13.20 7.19
N LEU A 84 1.22 13.79 6.01
CA LEU A 84 2.28 14.25 5.10
C LEU A 84 2.71 15.71 5.32
N GLY A 85 2.04 16.43 6.21
CA GLY A 85 2.40 17.79 6.61
C GLY A 85 1.86 18.89 5.70
N GLY A 86 0.78 18.62 4.97
CA GLY A 86 0.07 19.58 4.13
C GLY A 86 -0.32 19.02 2.78
N GLU A 87 -1.46 19.48 2.26
CA GLU A 87 -1.93 19.18 0.90
C GLU A 87 -0.94 19.65 -0.17
N ASP A 88 -0.30 20.79 0.06
CA ASP A 88 0.67 21.42 -0.84
C ASP A 88 1.89 20.51 -1.12
N ARG A 89 2.15 19.52 -0.27
CA ARG A 89 3.26 18.56 -0.40
C ARG A 89 2.92 17.33 -1.24
N ILE A 90 1.63 17.01 -1.41
CA ILE A 90 1.19 15.81 -2.14
C ILE A 90 1.20 16.09 -3.65
N ALA A 91 1.78 15.20 -4.45
CA ALA A 91 1.81 15.35 -5.90
C ALA A 91 0.40 15.18 -6.51
N GLU A 92 0.08 15.94 -7.56
CA GLU A 92 -1.25 15.96 -8.19
C GLU A 92 -1.68 14.57 -8.69
N GLY A 93 -0.76 13.79 -9.25
CA GLY A 93 -1.04 12.43 -9.74
C GLY A 93 -1.37 11.40 -8.65
N SER A 94 -1.22 11.76 -7.38
CA SER A 94 -1.58 10.95 -6.21
C SER A 94 -2.91 11.37 -5.59
N ALA A 95 -3.62 12.30 -6.23
CA ALA A 95 -4.92 12.79 -5.81
C ALA A 95 -6.09 12.02 -6.45
N ASP A 96 -5.84 10.96 -7.22
CA ASP A 96 -6.87 10.13 -7.86
C ASP A 96 -6.79 8.66 -7.41
N TRP A 97 -7.94 8.04 -7.15
CA TRP A 97 -8.08 6.59 -7.03
C TRP A 97 -8.76 6.04 -8.27
N GLY A 98 -8.37 4.83 -8.68
CA GLY A 98 -8.94 4.15 -9.84
C GLY A 98 -9.34 2.72 -9.56
N ASP A 99 -10.20 2.17 -10.41
CA ASP A 99 -10.84 0.85 -10.25
C ASP A 99 -9.92 -0.32 -10.65
N GLY A 100 -8.61 -0.10 -10.55
CA GLY A 100 -7.58 -1.13 -10.61
C GLY A 100 -7.59 -1.96 -9.35
N LEU A 101 -8.69 -2.68 -9.12
CA LEU A 101 -8.93 -3.46 -7.92
C LEU A 101 -7.93 -4.62 -7.81
N ILE A 102 -7.45 -4.82 -6.59
CA ILE A 102 -6.71 -6.02 -6.21
C ILE A 102 -7.75 -6.96 -5.62
N VAL A 103 -8.03 -8.07 -6.30
CA VAL A 103 -8.99 -9.08 -5.85
C VAL A 103 -8.23 -10.28 -5.29
N ASN A 104 -8.62 -10.79 -4.13
CA ASN A 104 -8.13 -12.05 -3.57
C ASN A 104 -9.32 -12.97 -3.29
N LEU A 105 -9.34 -14.11 -3.95
CA LEU A 105 -10.40 -15.12 -3.89
C LEU A 105 -9.98 -16.35 -3.06
N GLY A 106 -8.69 -16.41 -2.67
CA GLY A 106 -8.09 -17.58 -2.06
C GLY A 106 -8.00 -18.77 -3.01
N THR A 107 -7.49 -19.89 -2.49
CA THR A 107 -7.43 -21.16 -3.22
C THR A 107 -8.03 -22.28 -2.36
N PRO A 108 -8.52 -23.37 -2.97
CA PRO A 108 -8.92 -24.56 -2.21
C PRO A 108 -7.82 -25.11 -1.30
N GLU A 109 -6.55 -24.93 -1.68
CA GLU A 109 -5.40 -25.40 -0.90
C GLU A 109 -5.28 -24.71 0.46
N TRP A 110 -5.59 -23.42 0.54
CA TRP A 110 -5.46 -22.61 1.76
C TRP A 110 -6.78 -22.47 2.54
N GLU A 111 -7.88 -23.02 2.04
CA GLU A 111 -9.18 -22.96 2.72
C GLU A 111 -9.10 -23.67 4.09
N GLY A 112 -9.38 -22.92 5.16
CA GLY A 112 -9.28 -23.39 6.55
C GLY A 112 -7.87 -23.56 7.10
N LYS A 113 -6.82 -23.08 6.40
CA LYS A 113 -5.43 -23.11 6.88
C LYS A 113 -4.96 -21.71 7.25
N PHE A 114 -4.27 -21.59 8.38
CA PHE A 114 -3.83 -20.30 8.93
C PHE A 114 -2.31 -20.30 9.09
N PRO A 115 -1.55 -20.09 8.00
CA PRO A 115 -0.08 -20.09 8.08
C PRO A 115 0.40 -18.97 9.00
N HIS A 116 1.53 -19.20 9.69
CA HIS A 116 2.16 -18.13 10.45
C HIS A 116 2.58 -17.00 9.48
N PRO A 117 2.51 -15.71 9.87
CA PRO A 117 2.92 -14.60 8.99
C PRO A 117 4.32 -14.74 8.37
N LYS A 118 5.29 -15.31 9.11
CA LYS A 118 6.64 -15.62 8.60
C LYS A 118 6.68 -16.66 7.47
N GLU A 119 5.62 -17.45 7.29
CA GLU A 119 5.48 -18.44 6.20
C GLU A 119 4.84 -17.82 4.94
N LEU A 120 4.38 -16.57 5.00
CA LEU A 120 3.85 -15.87 3.84
C LEU A 120 4.98 -15.52 2.87
N ASP A 121 4.67 -15.57 1.58
CA ASP A 121 5.54 -15.08 0.50
C ASP A 121 5.29 -13.60 0.23
N GLY A 122 6.03 -13.01 -0.70
CA GLY A 122 5.69 -11.69 -1.25
C GLY A 122 5.83 -10.51 -0.29
N TRP A 123 6.57 -10.65 0.81
CA TRP A 123 6.91 -9.53 1.68
C TRP A 123 7.72 -8.46 0.95
N HIS A 124 7.32 -7.21 1.07
CA HIS A 124 7.99 -6.06 0.44
C HIS A 124 7.58 -4.73 1.10
N VAL A 125 8.28 -3.66 0.73
CA VAL A 125 7.72 -2.30 0.77
C VAL A 125 7.35 -1.88 -0.66
N ASP A 126 6.40 -0.98 -0.81
CA ASP A 126 5.99 -0.49 -2.14
C ASP A 126 7.10 0.32 -2.82
N GLY A 127 7.05 0.38 -4.16
CA GLY A 127 7.99 1.16 -4.97
C GLY A 127 8.80 0.35 -5.97
N ASP A 128 8.20 -0.59 -6.68
CA ASP A 128 8.90 -1.43 -7.67
C ASP A 128 9.40 -0.69 -8.92
N PHE A 129 9.16 0.62 -9.00
CA PHE A 129 9.36 1.47 -10.18
C PHE A 129 10.41 2.58 -9.99
N PHE A 130 11.18 2.56 -8.90
CA PHE A 130 12.27 3.52 -8.67
C PHE A 130 13.38 2.94 -7.77
N VAL A 131 14.58 3.53 -7.80
CA VAL A 131 15.65 3.23 -6.83
C VAL A 131 15.31 3.85 -5.48
N HIS A 132 15.33 3.06 -4.43
CA HIS A 132 14.90 3.48 -3.09
C HIS A 132 15.98 4.25 -2.36
N TYR A 133 15.53 5.28 -1.65
CA TYR A 133 16.30 6.08 -0.71
C TYR A 133 15.43 6.33 0.52
N LEU A 134 16.05 6.67 1.65
CA LEU A 134 15.32 7.00 2.88
C LEU A 134 14.32 8.15 2.69
N ASP A 135 14.65 9.10 1.81
CA ASP A 135 13.89 10.33 1.53
C ASP A 135 13.08 10.29 0.22
N SER A 136 12.90 9.10 -0.37
CA SER A 136 12.18 8.95 -1.63
C SER A 136 10.79 9.60 -1.59
N LYS A 137 10.48 10.37 -2.65
CA LYS A 137 9.21 11.09 -2.77
C LYS A 137 8.14 10.27 -3.48
N GLU A 138 8.58 9.25 -4.21
CA GLU A 138 7.78 8.40 -5.06
C GLU A 138 6.77 7.56 -4.26
N GLN A 139 7.06 7.30 -2.97
CA GLN A 139 6.19 6.62 -2.02
C GLN A 139 6.18 7.35 -0.67
N GLY A 140 5.19 8.20 -0.46
CA GLY A 140 4.97 8.97 0.77
C GLY A 140 4.04 8.28 1.79
N LEU A 141 3.03 7.56 1.32
CA LEU A 141 2.13 6.73 2.14
C LEU A 141 1.71 5.49 1.36
N LEU A 142 1.46 4.40 2.07
CA LEU A 142 0.72 3.26 1.55
C LEU A 142 -0.75 3.41 1.96
N VAL A 143 -1.67 3.18 1.03
CA VAL A 143 -3.10 3.44 1.22
C VAL A 143 -3.91 2.22 0.79
N ILE A 144 -4.81 1.73 1.65
CA ILE A 144 -5.67 0.59 1.34
C ILE A 144 -7.14 0.92 1.61
N PRO A 145 -7.89 1.34 0.59
CA PRO A 145 -9.35 1.44 0.64
C PRO A 145 -9.99 0.04 0.56
N LEU A 146 -10.94 -0.25 1.45
CA LEU A 146 -11.62 -1.54 1.54
C LEU A 146 -12.95 -1.53 0.78
N PHE A 147 -13.02 -2.25 -0.34
CA PHE A 147 -14.24 -2.36 -1.16
C PHE A 147 -15.12 -3.56 -0.77
N THR A 148 -14.65 -4.39 0.15
CA THR A 148 -15.39 -5.49 0.79
C THR A 148 -15.01 -5.53 2.25
N ASP A 149 -15.88 -6.09 3.10
CA ASP A 149 -15.48 -6.45 4.46
C ASP A 149 -14.30 -7.42 4.42
N ILE A 150 -13.30 -7.18 5.27
CA ILE A 150 -12.16 -8.07 5.47
C ILE A 150 -12.24 -8.61 6.88
N LYS A 151 -12.64 -9.87 6.98
CA LYS A 151 -12.65 -10.62 8.24
C LYS A 151 -11.26 -11.16 8.56
N ASP A 152 -11.04 -11.55 9.81
CA ASP A 152 -9.84 -12.28 10.22
C ASP A 152 -9.64 -13.51 9.33
N ASN A 153 -8.42 -13.70 8.81
CA ASN A 153 -8.04 -14.73 7.85
C ASN A 153 -8.77 -14.64 6.49
N GLY A 154 -9.39 -13.51 6.20
CA GLY A 154 -10.10 -13.21 4.95
C GLY A 154 -9.20 -12.75 3.81
N GLY A 155 -7.87 -12.77 3.99
CA GLY A 155 -6.93 -12.37 2.95
C GLY A 155 -6.61 -10.88 2.97
N GLY A 156 -6.71 -10.24 4.14
CA GLY A 156 -6.30 -8.85 4.35
C GLY A 156 -4.79 -8.67 4.17
N THR A 157 -4.35 -7.42 4.02
CA THR A 157 -2.92 -7.13 3.97
C THR A 157 -2.30 -7.44 5.33
N MET A 158 -1.32 -8.34 5.36
CA MET A 158 -0.52 -8.61 6.55
C MET A 158 0.62 -7.59 6.62
N ILE A 159 0.75 -6.90 7.75
CA ILE A 159 1.82 -5.91 7.98
C ILE A 159 2.78 -6.35 9.07
N CYS A 160 3.99 -5.80 9.02
CA CYS A 160 5.07 -6.03 9.96
C CYS A 160 5.61 -4.68 10.50
N PRO A 161 4.96 -4.07 11.51
CA PRO A 161 5.31 -2.75 12.04
C PRO A 161 6.74 -2.60 12.55
N ASP A 162 7.27 -3.64 13.18
CA ASP A 162 8.62 -3.68 13.76
C ASP A 162 9.72 -3.90 12.72
N ALA A 163 9.37 -4.17 11.46
CA ALA A 163 10.32 -4.11 10.35
C ALA A 163 10.66 -2.68 9.89
N ILE A 164 9.81 -1.67 10.19
CA ILE A 164 10.05 -0.28 9.76
C ILE A 164 11.45 0.23 10.17
N PRO A 165 11.92 0.07 11.43
CA PRO A 165 13.29 0.43 11.81
C PRO A 165 14.37 -0.28 11.00
N LEU A 166 14.17 -1.54 10.62
CA LEU A 166 15.15 -2.32 9.83
C LEU A 166 15.26 -1.78 8.41
N ILE A 167 14.12 -1.48 7.77
CA ILE A 167 14.09 -0.85 6.45
C ILE A 167 14.72 0.55 6.50
N ALA A 168 14.30 1.37 7.48
CA ALA A 168 14.82 2.72 7.64
C ALA A 168 16.33 2.73 7.84
N ASN A 169 16.86 1.85 8.70
CA ASN A 169 18.29 1.74 8.93
C ASN A 169 19.04 1.30 7.67
N HIS A 170 18.52 0.33 6.92
CA HIS A 170 19.12 -0.11 5.66
C HIS A 170 19.23 1.04 4.65
N LEU A 171 18.16 1.81 4.46
CA LEU A 171 18.18 2.97 3.55
C LEU A 171 19.06 4.11 4.08
N TYR A 172 19.11 4.32 5.39
CA TYR A 172 19.96 5.33 6.03
C TYR A 172 21.45 5.06 5.80
N THR A 173 21.88 3.80 5.89
CA THR A 173 23.29 3.39 5.72
C THR A 173 23.71 3.23 4.25
N HIS A 174 22.78 3.29 3.30
CA HIS A 174 23.04 3.23 1.86
C HIS A 174 22.54 4.51 1.17
N PRO A 175 23.15 5.67 1.46
CA PRO A 175 22.70 6.95 0.91
C PRO A 175 22.85 7.04 -0.62
N ASP A 176 23.63 6.17 -1.25
CA ASP A 176 23.75 6.04 -2.69
C ASP A 176 22.55 5.33 -3.35
N GLY A 177 21.71 4.67 -2.55
CA GLY A 177 20.43 4.09 -2.95
C GLY A 177 20.49 2.56 -3.08
N VAL A 178 19.31 1.93 -3.05
CA VAL A 178 19.17 0.48 -3.20
C VAL A 178 18.09 0.15 -4.23
N SER A 179 18.21 -1.00 -4.90
CA SER A 179 17.16 -1.46 -5.82
C SER A 179 15.83 -1.70 -5.10
N PRO A 180 14.68 -1.85 -5.80
CA PRO A 180 13.42 -2.25 -5.17
C PRO A 180 13.47 -3.56 -4.37
N ARG A 181 14.48 -4.40 -4.64
CA ARG A 181 14.76 -5.65 -3.91
C ARG A 181 15.76 -5.45 -2.77
N MET A 182 16.01 -4.20 -2.38
CA MET A 182 16.90 -3.78 -1.28
C MET A 182 18.38 -4.15 -1.48
N VAL A 183 18.80 -4.35 -2.73
CA VAL A 183 20.20 -4.62 -3.08
C VAL A 183 20.97 -3.29 -3.19
N PRO A 184 22.05 -3.09 -2.41
CA PRO A 184 22.92 -1.91 -2.53
C PRO A 184 23.56 -1.78 -3.91
N ARG A 185 23.89 -0.54 -4.30
CA ARG A 185 24.58 -0.32 -5.58
C ARG A 185 25.96 -0.97 -5.58
N GLY A 186 26.29 -1.60 -6.71
CA GLY A 186 27.57 -2.31 -6.88
C GLY A 186 27.62 -3.68 -6.19
N GLU A 187 26.54 -4.11 -5.54
CA GLU A 187 26.41 -5.47 -5.02
C GLU A 187 25.54 -6.34 -5.93
N GLU A 188 25.89 -7.63 -5.99
CA GLU A 188 25.05 -8.64 -6.61
C GLU A 188 23.94 -9.06 -5.64
N PRO A 189 22.74 -9.43 -6.15
CA PRO A 189 21.64 -9.90 -5.31
C PRO A 189 22.04 -11.18 -4.57
N LYS A 190 21.90 -11.16 -3.23
CA LYS A 190 22.16 -12.33 -2.35
C LYS A 190 21.00 -13.32 -2.31
N HIS A 191 19.83 -12.90 -2.78
CA HIS A 191 18.60 -13.69 -2.78
C HIS A 191 17.93 -13.66 -4.15
N ASN A 192 17.15 -14.70 -4.42
CA ASN A 192 16.20 -14.67 -5.52
C ASN A 192 14.99 -13.80 -5.12
N ASP A 193 14.47 -13.05 -6.08
CA ASP A 193 13.25 -12.25 -5.97
C ASP A 193 13.18 -11.35 -4.73
N LEU A 194 12.33 -11.67 -3.76
CA LEU A 194 12.03 -10.85 -2.56
C LEU A 194 12.63 -11.45 -1.27
N GLY A 195 13.61 -12.36 -1.38
CA GLY A 195 14.15 -13.07 -0.21
C GLY A 195 14.74 -12.19 0.88
N TRP A 196 15.30 -11.02 0.54
CA TRP A 196 15.81 -10.06 1.53
C TRP A 196 14.74 -9.63 2.54
N TYR A 197 13.52 -9.36 2.07
CA TYR A 197 12.41 -8.99 2.96
C TYR A 197 11.99 -10.14 3.87
N SER A 198 12.11 -11.38 3.41
CA SER A 198 11.83 -12.56 4.23
C SER A 198 12.84 -12.69 5.38
N GLU A 199 14.11 -12.37 5.14
CA GLU A 199 15.12 -12.33 6.21
C GLU A 199 14.85 -11.21 7.23
N VAL A 200 14.39 -10.05 6.78
CA VAL A 200 13.94 -8.97 7.67
C VAL A 200 12.75 -9.43 8.52
N VAL A 201 11.71 -9.99 7.89
CA VAL A 201 10.50 -10.47 8.57
C VAL A 201 10.79 -11.57 9.58
N ASN A 202 11.77 -12.44 9.34
CA ASN A 202 12.14 -13.49 10.28
C ASN A 202 12.69 -12.96 11.62
N GLN A 203 13.21 -11.72 11.63
CA GLN A 203 13.70 -11.03 12.83
C GLN A 203 12.59 -10.29 13.60
N CYS A 204 11.37 -10.27 13.07
CA CYS A 204 10.25 -9.49 13.58
C CYS A 204 9.19 -10.37 14.24
N ASP A 205 8.38 -9.81 15.14
CA ASP A 205 7.35 -10.53 15.88
C ASP A 205 5.99 -9.79 15.94
N ASP A 206 5.91 -8.52 15.55
CA ASP A 206 4.63 -7.79 15.44
C ASP A 206 4.01 -8.00 14.06
N PHE A 207 2.97 -8.84 13.99
CA PHE A 207 2.22 -9.09 12.76
C PHE A 207 0.75 -8.76 12.94
N ARG A 208 0.18 -8.06 11.95
CA ARG A 208 -1.22 -7.64 11.99
C ARG A 208 -1.87 -7.77 10.64
N GLU A 209 -3.02 -8.42 10.59
CA GLU A 209 -3.86 -8.43 9.39
C GLU A 209 -4.74 -7.18 9.37
N MET A 210 -4.75 -6.49 8.24
CA MET A 210 -5.59 -5.31 8.03
C MET A 210 -7.01 -5.72 7.71
N THR A 211 -7.75 -6.03 8.77
CA THR A 211 -9.19 -6.29 8.77
C THR A 211 -9.98 -4.99 8.93
N GLY A 212 -11.24 -5.02 8.52
CA GLY A 212 -12.10 -3.85 8.55
C GLY A 212 -13.38 -4.04 7.76
N SER A 213 -14.19 -2.99 7.74
CA SER A 213 -15.46 -2.97 7.02
C SER A 213 -15.29 -2.29 5.67
N ILE A 214 -16.21 -2.59 4.76
CA ILE A 214 -16.36 -1.84 3.51
C ILE A 214 -16.44 -0.33 3.78
N GLY A 215 -15.75 0.47 2.96
CA GLY A 215 -15.67 1.92 3.14
C GLY A 215 -14.54 2.37 4.07
N ASP A 216 -13.89 1.48 4.81
CA ASP A 216 -12.71 1.82 5.60
C ASP A 216 -11.49 2.09 4.71
N VAL A 217 -10.56 2.91 5.20
CA VAL A 217 -9.26 3.15 4.57
C VAL A 217 -8.16 2.96 5.59
N VAL A 218 -7.16 2.15 5.24
CA VAL A 218 -5.94 1.99 6.05
C VAL A 218 -4.82 2.83 5.46
N LEU A 219 -4.19 3.68 6.28
CA LEU A 219 -3.04 4.49 5.91
C LEU A 219 -1.81 3.98 6.65
N MET A 220 -0.71 3.78 5.93
CA MET A 220 0.52 3.23 6.51
C MET A 220 1.75 4.02 6.07
N HIS A 221 2.77 3.93 6.92
CA HIS A 221 4.10 4.44 6.70
C HIS A 221 4.69 3.84 5.40
N PRO A 222 5.44 4.62 4.58
CA PRO A 222 5.94 4.13 3.29
C PRO A 222 6.95 2.98 3.43
N LEU A 223 7.60 2.87 4.59
CA LEU A 223 8.52 1.77 4.91
C LEU A 223 7.84 0.56 5.58
N MET A 224 6.50 0.50 5.59
CA MET A 224 5.76 -0.62 6.15
C MET A 224 5.99 -1.88 5.31
N VAL A 225 6.70 -2.87 5.86
CA VAL A 225 6.86 -4.17 5.23
C VAL A 225 5.52 -4.91 5.32
N HIS A 226 5.03 -5.38 4.19
CA HIS A 226 3.71 -5.99 4.09
C HIS A 226 3.66 -7.09 3.03
N SER A 227 2.64 -7.94 3.13
CA SER A 227 2.31 -8.97 2.15
C SER A 227 0.79 -9.19 2.09
N ALA A 228 0.30 -9.83 1.04
CA ALA A 228 -1.05 -10.38 1.06
C ALA A 228 -1.08 -11.61 1.98
N SER A 229 -2.01 -11.65 2.95
CA SER A 229 -2.27 -12.88 3.68
C SER A 229 -3.04 -13.89 2.81
N ARG A 230 -3.09 -15.15 3.27
CA ARG A 230 -3.93 -16.18 2.66
C ARG A 230 -5.39 -15.89 2.95
N ASN A 231 -6.20 -15.86 1.88
CA ASN A 231 -7.65 -15.81 2.02
C ASN A 231 -8.18 -17.20 2.36
N SER A 232 -8.10 -17.52 3.64
CA SER A 232 -8.37 -18.83 4.21
C SER A 232 -9.88 -19.12 4.29
N LEU A 233 -10.70 -18.07 4.19
CA LEU A 233 -12.16 -18.17 4.17
C LEU A 233 -12.74 -18.34 2.77
N ARG A 234 -11.94 -18.06 1.72
CA ARG A 234 -12.39 -18.01 0.32
C ARG A 234 -13.67 -17.19 0.15
N ILE A 235 -13.68 -16.00 0.74
CA ILE A 235 -14.69 -14.96 0.50
C ILE A 235 -14.06 -13.84 -0.33
N PRO A 236 -14.75 -13.24 -1.31
CA PRO A 236 -14.12 -12.24 -2.16
C PRO A 236 -13.59 -11.05 -1.34
N ARG A 237 -12.28 -10.77 -1.48
CA ARG A 237 -11.62 -9.62 -0.85
C ARG A 237 -11.19 -8.64 -1.92
N MET A 238 -11.74 -7.43 -1.91
CA MET A 238 -11.44 -6.39 -2.90
C MET A 238 -10.90 -5.14 -2.21
N ILE A 239 -9.74 -4.68 -2.64
CA ILE A 239 -9.09 -3.44 -2.19
C ILE A 239 -8.50 -2.70 -3.40
N THR A 240 -8.04 -1.48 -3.19
CA THR A 240 -7.01 -0.87 -4.05
C THR A 240 -5.75 -0.57 -3.25
N ASN A 241 -4.63 -0.33 -3.93
CA ASN A 241 -3.40 0.22 -3.32
C ASN A 241 -2.87 1.39 -4.17
N PRO A 242 -3.53 2.56 -4.12
CA PRO A 242 -3.11 3.73 -4.90
C PRO A 242 -1.84 4.34 -4.31
N PRO A 243 -0.80 4.60 -5.12
CA PRO A 243 0.44 5.19 -4.63
C PRO A 243 0.24 6.66 -4.28
N VAL A 244 0.75 7.07 -3.13
CA VAL A 244 0.80 8.48 -2.72
C VAL A 244 2.24 8.95 -2.84
N SER A 245 2.48 9.93 -3.71
CA SER A 245 3.79 10.53 -3.94
C SER A 245 3.78 12.00 -3.53
N LEU A 246 4.97 12.52 -3.25
CA LEU A 246 5.20 13.90 -2.83
C LEU A 246 5.79 14.72 -3.97
N LYS A 247 5.56 16.04 -3.94
CA LYS A 247 6.19 16.97 -4.87
C LYS A 247 7.71 17.01 -4.66
N GLU A 248 8.12 17.01 -3.40
CA GLU A 248 9.51 17.04 -2.94
C GLU A 248 9.85 15.83 -2.07
N HIS A 249 11.14 15.50 -1.98
CA HIS A 249 11.67 14.47 -1.10
C HIS A 249 11.39 14.78 0.38
N PHE A 250 11.30 13.74 1.20
CA PHE A 250 11.22 13.93 2.65
C PHE A 250 12.44 14.70 3.16
N ASN A 251 12.24 15.55 4.16
CA ASN A 251 13.31 16.30 4.78
C ASN A 251 13.42 15.91 6.26
N PHE A 252 14.50 15.20 6.58
CA PHE A 252 14.81 14.73 7.94
C PHE A 252 15.74 15.69 8.71
N ASP A 253 16.00 16.88 8.15
CA ASP A 253 16.92 17.89 8.67
C ASP A 253 16.27 19.29 8.69
N ARG A 254 14.97 19.37 8.96
CA ARG A 254 14.24 20.65 9.01
C ARG A 254 14.73 21.54 10.16
N GLU A 255 14.89 22.82 9.87
CA GLU A 255 15.32 23.83 10.85
C GLU A 255 14.27 24.03 11.96
N ASN A 256 13.00 24.14 11.57
CA ASN A 256 11.89 24.29 12.50
C ASN A 256 11.24 22.93 12.79
N PRO A 257 11.27 22.42 14.03
CA PRO A 257 10.68 21.15 14.40
C PRO A 257 9.16 21.05 14.13
N LYS A 258 8.45 22.19 13.99
CA LYS A 258 7.02 22.20 13.68
C LYS A 258 6.73 21.81 12.22
N ASP A 259 7.72 21.85 11.33
CA ASP A 259 7.52 21.63 9.90
C ASP A 259 7.63 20.16 9.49
N TYR A 260 8.10 19.29 10.37
CA TYR A 260 8.14 17.84 10.09
C TYR A 260 6.75 17.29 9.84
N SER A 261 6.58 16.36 8.91
CA SER A 261 5.36 15.56 8.81
C SER A 261 5.33 14.46 9.89
N LEU A 262 4.18 13.80 10.11
CA LEU A 262 4.13 12.64 11.00
C LEU A 262 4.93 11.46 10.44
N VAL A 263 4.95 11.31 9.12
CA VAL A 263 5.80 10.32 8.45
C VAL A 263 7.28 10.60 8.73
N GLU A 264 7.73 11.85 8.59
CA GLU A 264 9.13 12.22 8.87
C GLU A 264 9.50 11.95 10.33
N LEU A 265 8.63 12.33 11.28
CA LEU A 265 8.83 12.07 12.70
C LEU A 265 8.87 10.57 13.01
N LYS A 266 8.02 9.76 12.38
CA LYS A 266 8.01 8.30 12.56
C LYS A 266 9.30 7.67 12.02
N THR A 267 9.79 8.10 10.85
CA THR A 267 11.07 7.64 10.30
C THR A 267 12.23 7.97 11.23
N LEU A 268 12.33 9.24 11.67
CA LEU A 268 13.35 9.71 12.61
C LEU A 268 13.35 8.90 13.91
N ARG A 269 12.17 8.72 14.51
CA ARG A 269 11.99 7.88 15.71
C ARG A 269 12.42 6.44 15.48
N SER A 270 12.13 5.88 14.31
CA SER A 270 12.51 4.49 13.97
C SER A 270 14.03 4.33 13.82
N LEU A 271 14.74 5.40 13.48
CA LEU A 271 16.21 5.46 13.47
C LEU A 271 16.81 5.78 14.86
N GLY A 272 15.99 6.10 15.86
CA GLY A 272 16.46 6.60 17.16
C GLY A 272 17.15 7.96 17.04
N LYS A 273 16.69 8.81 16.13
CA LYS A 273 17.25 10.14 15.85
C LYS A 273 16.18 11.21 16.00
N ASP A 274 16.57 12.40 16.45
CA ASP A 274 15.70 13.57 16.45
C ASP A 274 15.82 14.38 15.14
N LYS A 275 16.95 14.24 14.44
CA LYS A 275 17.33 14.94 13.21
C LYS A 275 18.43 14.16 12.49
N LEU A 276 18.50 14.24 11.16
CA LEU A 276 19.59 13.69 10.35
C LEU A 276 20.45 14.80 9.74
N GLU A 277 21.19 15.51 10.60
CA GLU A 277 21.99 16.67 10.18
C GLU A 277 22.99 16.32 9.07
N GLY A 278 22.87 17.02 7.93
CA GLY A 278 23.75 16.85 6.78
C GLY A 278 23.60 15.52 6.02
N TRP A 279 22.66 14.65 6.42
CA TRP A 279 22.36 13.44 5.66
C TRP A 279 21.63 13.82 4.35
N LYS A 280 22.04 13.20 3.25
CA LYS A 280 21.38 13.33 1.96
C LYS A 280 21.65 12.10 1.11
N ALA A 281 20.73 11.80 0.19
CA ALA A 281 21.01 10.89 -0.89
C ALA A 281 22.23 11.36 -1.72
N THR A 282 23.08 10.43 -2.12
CA THR A 282 24.34 10.71 -2.84
C THR A 282 24.36 10.10 -4.24
N GLY A 283 23.49 9.12 -4.52
CA GLY A 283 23.39 8.47 -5.82
C GLY A 283 22.31 9.08 -6.74
N PRO A 284 22.26 8.66 -8.02
CA PRO A 284 21.28 9.17 -8.97
C PRO A 284 19.87 8.64 -8.66
N ARG A 285 18.86 9.51 -8.75
CA ARG A 285 17.44 9.10 -8.70
C ARG A 285 17.05 8.50 -10.05
N GLU A 286 16.69 7.22 -10.06
CA GLU A 286 16.41 6.49 -11.30
C GLU A 286 15.05 5.81 -11.22
N ALA A 287 14.31 5.87 -12.33
CA ALA A 287 13.12 5.06 -12.52
C ALA A 287 13.51 3.63 -12.89
N VAL A 288 12.69 2.68 -12.46
CA VAL A 288 12.76 1.26 -12.82
C VAL A 288 11.48 0.95 -13.57
N ILE A 289 11.56 0.19 -14.66
CA ILE A 289 10.37 -0.26 -15.40
C ILE A 289 10.00 -1.65 -14.88
N PRO A 290 8.89 -1.80 -14.13
CA PRO A 290 8.49 -3.10 -13.61
C PRO A 290 8.05 -4.04 -14.72
N GLU A 291 8.36 -5.33 -14.60
CA GLU A 291 7.91 -6.35 -15.57
C GLU A 291 6.38 -6.46 -15.63
N ARG A 292 5.69 -6.19 -14.52
CA ARG A 292 4.22 -6.25 -14.42
C ARG A 292 3.49 -5.35 -15.42
N LEU A 293 4.11 -4.26 -15.92
CA LEU A 293 3.45 -3.34 -16.85
C LEU A 293 3.06 -4.03 -18.17
N LYS A 294 3.89 -4.96 -18.67
CA LYS A 294 3.58 -5.73 -19.89
C LYS A 294 2.36 -6.63 -19.71
N ASN A 295 2.18 -7.19 -18.52
CA ASN A 295 1.04 -8.07 -18.21
C ASN A 295 -0.27 -7.29 -18.10
N GLN A 296 -0.24 -6.08 -17.53
CA GLN A 296 -1.42 -5.25 -17.35
C GLN A 296 -2.06 -4.82 -18.69
N GLU A 297 -1.26 -4.48 -19.70
CA GLU A 297 -1.78 -4.12 -21.03
C GLU A 297 -2.53 -5.28 -21.70
N ARG A 298 -1.99 -6.50 -21.59
CA ARG A 298 -2.64 -7.71 -22.12
C ARG A 298 -3.96 -7.99 -21.40
N MET A 299 -3.97 -7.90 -20.06
CA MET A 299 -5.18 -8.09 -19.27
C MET A 299 -6.26 -7.07 -19.65
N LYS A 300 -5.90 -5.80 -19.84
CA LYS A 300 -6.85 -4.74 -20.19
C LYS A 300 -7.58 -5.03 -21.50
N LYS A 301 -6.90 -5.58 -22.51
CA LYS A 301 -7.51 -5.98 -23.77
C LYS A 301 -8.57 -7.07 -23.59
N LEU A 302 -8.26 -8.10 -22.81
CA LEU A 302 -9.19 -9.21 -22.53
C LEU A 302 -10.40 -8.74 -21.70
N GLU A 303 -10.20 -7.87 -20.71
CA GLU A 303 -11.31 -7.27 -19.95
C GLU A 303 -12.25 -6.48 -20.86
N LEU A 304 -11.70 -5.67 -21.77
CA LEU A 304 -12.50 -4.89 -22.73
C LEU A 304 -13.30 -5.77 -23.70
N GLU A 305 -12.78 -6.93 -24.09
CA GLU A 305 -13.52 -7.90 -24.92
C GLU A 305 -14.71 -8.49 -24.14
N ARG A 306 -14.53 -8.87 -22.87
CA ARG A 306 -15.60 -9.39 -22.00
C ARG A 306 -16.69 -8.34 -21.74
N LEU A 307 -16.30 -7.08 -21.55
CA LEU A 307 -17.24 -5.97 -21.36
C LEU A 307 -18.10 -5.74 -22.62
N LYS A 308 -17.54 -5.89 -23.82
CA LYS A 308 -18.28 -5.74 -25.10
C LYS A 308 -19.26 -6.87 -25.37
N GLN A 309 -18.98 -8.09 -24.91
CA GLN A 309 -19.81 -9.27 -25.18
C GLN A 309 -21.09 -9.31 -24.36
N ASN A 310 -21.20 -8.52 -23.28
CA ASN A 310 -22.38 -8.43 -22.42
C ASN A 310 -22.71 -6.94 -22.10
N PRO A 311 -23.39 -6.21 -23.01
CA PRO A 311 -23.64 -4.77 -22.86
C PRO A 311 -24.67 -4.39 -21.78
N GLN A 312 -25.40 -5.36 -21.21
CA GLN A 312 -26.52 -5.09 -20.30
C GLN A 312 -26.13 -4.58 -18.91
N ALA A 313 -24.83 -4.42 -18.61
CA ALA A 313 -24.34 -3.84 -17.36
C ALA A 313 -23.85 -2.38 -17.49
N VAL A 314 -23.93 -1.78 -18.68
CA VAL A 314 -23.46 -0.40 -18.92
C VAL A 314 -24.62 0.44 -19.45
N THR A 315 -25.55 0.80 -18.57
CA THR A 315 -26.47 1.91 -18.84
C THR A 315 -26.39 2.88 -17.67
N VAL A 316 -25.72 4.00 -17.96
CA VAL A 316 -25.59 5.31 -17.30
C VAL A 316 -26.39 5.53 -16.01
#